data_AF-A0A2N6PJQ1-F1
#
_entry.id   AF-A0A2N6PJQ1-F1
#
_cell.length_a   1.000
_cell.length_b   1.000
_cell.length_c   1.000
_cell.angle_alpha   90.00
_cell.angle_beta   90.00
_cell.angle_gamma   90.00
#
_symmetry.space_group_name_H-M   'P 1'
#
loop_
_entity.id
_entity.type
_entity.pdbx_description
1 polymer ?
#
loop_
_entity_poly.entity_id
_entity_poly.type
_entity_poly.pdbx_seq_one_letter_code
_entity_poly.pdbx_strand_id
1 'polypeptide(L)'
;MARLQFTRGDRLAKSLSAAGLSSQEMAQHLGVSRNTISNWLNDRTSPRRAELILWAMRTQVPLEWIETGELKNRRPDGPDGGSSGDSRATRDSNPQPSDP
;
A
#
# COMPACT_ATOMS: atom_id res chain seq x y z
N MET A 1 0.06 14.00 -20.03
CA MET A 1 -0.73 13.95 -18.77
C MET A 1 0.05 13.14 -17.75
N ALA A 2 0.35 13.71 -16.58
CA ALA A 2 1.05 12.97 -15.52
C ALA A 2 0.11 11.91 -14.93
N ARG A 3 0.53 10.65 -14.90
CA ARG A 3 -0.26 9.55 -14.36
C ARG A 3 -0.13 9.58 -12.83
N LEU A 4 -1.23 9.86 -12.13
CA LEU A 4 -1.33 9.80 -10.66
C LEU A 4 -1.30 8.34 -10.16
N GLN A 5 -0.22 7.61 -10.44
CA GLN A 5 0.00 6.26 -9.93
C GLN A 5 0.89 6.33 -8.70
N PHE A 6 0.49 5.64 -7.63
CA PHE A 6 1.38 5.41 -6.50
C PHE A 6 2.46 4.42 -6.92
N THR A 7 3.72 4.86 -6.90
CA THR A 7 4.84 3.95 -7.05
C THR A 7 5.03 3.14 -5.77
N ARG A 8 5.98 2.21 -5.78
CA ARG A 8 6.29 1.50 -4.53
C ARG A 8 7.08 2.40 -3.58
N GLY A 9 7.93 3.28 -4.09
CA GLY A 9 8.57 4.33 -3.29
C GLY A 9 7.56 5.18 -2.53
N ASP A 10 6.47 5.59 -3.18
CA ASP A 10 5.37 6.32 -2.53
C ASP A 10 4.72 5.51 -1.40
N ARG A 11 4.48 4.21 -1.62
CA ARG A 11 3.89 3.33 -0.60
C ARG A 11 4.82 3.10 0.59
N LEU A 12 6.12 2.95 0.33
CA LEU A 12 7.13 2.87 1.38
C LEU A 12 7.17 4.18 2.19
N ALA A 13 7.18 5.34 1.54
CA ALA A 13 7.15 6.64 2.21
C ALA A 13 5.88 6.80 3.06
N LYS A 14 4.71 6.42 2.51
CA LYS A 14 3.43 6.47 3.22
C LYS A 14 3.41 5.53 4.42
N SER A 15 4.00 4.34 4.32
CA SER A 15 4.07 3.40 5.46
C SER A 15 4.94 3.92 6.61
N LEU A 16 6.04 4.63 6.31
CA LEU A 16 6.87 5.28 7.34
C LEU A 16 6.12 6.40 8.04
N SER A 17 5.43 7.25 7.25
CA SER A 17 4.60 8.32 7.78
C SER A 17 3.47 7.78 8.67
N ALA A 18 2.81 6.70 8.27
CA ALA A 18 1.76 6.06 9.07
C ALA A 18 2.29 5.46 10.39
N ALA A 19 3.52 4.95 10.38
CA ALA A 19 4.17 4.39 11.57
C ALA A 19 4.89 5.44 12.44
N GLY A 20 4.93 6.71 12.02
CA GLY A 20 5.69 7.76 12.71
C GLY A 20 7.21 7.53 12.69
N LEU A 21 7.72 6.79 11.71
CA LEU A 21 9.13 6.41 11.61
C LEU A 21 9.90 7.28 10.62
N SER A 22 11.13 7.64 10.95
CA SER A 22 12.05 8.28 10.03
C SER A 22 12.75 7.26 9.11
N SER A 23 13.26 7.74 7.97
CA SER A 23 14.11 6.93 7.07
C SER A 23 15.39 6.43 7.75
N GLN A 24 15.93 7.20 8.70
CA GLN A 24 17.12 6.84 9.47
C GLN A 24 16.83 5.69 10.45
N GLU A 25 15.67 5.68 11.11
CA GLU A 25 15.27 4.58 11.99
C GLU A 25 15.01 3.29 11.20
N MET A 26 14.38 3.39 10.03
CA MET A 26 14.19 2.22 9.17
C MET A 26 15.52 1.67 8.63
N ALA A 27 16.45 2.55 8.25
CA ALA A 27 17.80 2.14 7.83
C ALA A 27 18.52 1.34 8.93
N GLN A 28 18.48 1.83 10.17
CA GLN A 28 19.06 1.16 11.33
C GLN A 28 18.38 -0.19 11.59
N HIS A 29 17.05 -0.24 11.53
CA HIS A 29 16.30 -1.49 11.73
C HIS A 29 16.65 -2.57 10.70
N LEU A 30 16.86 -2.18 9.44
CA LEU A 30 17.18 -3.10 8.36
C LEU A 30 18.68 -3.39 8.20
N GLY A 31 19.54 -2.70 8.97
CA GLY A 31 20.99 -2.85 8.84
C GLY A 31 21.54 -2.35 7.49
N VAL A 32 20.89 -1.35 6.87
CA VAL A 32 21.30 -0.78 5.58
C VAL A 32 21.64 0.70 5.71
N SER A 33 22.27 1.28 4.69
CA SER A 33 22.56 2.70 4.68
C SER A 33 21.30 3.55 4.49
N ARG A 34 21.28 4.78 5.04
CA ARG A 34 20.21 5.75 4.78
C ARG A 34 20.04 6.03 3.28
N ASN A 35 21.15 6.05 2.52
CA ASN A 35 21.13 6.26 1.08
C ASN A 35 20.38 5.13 0.35
N THR A 36 20.52 3.88 0.83
CA THR A 36 19.74 2.74 0.32
C THR A 36 18.24 2.97 0.50
N ILE A 37 17.82 3.40 1.70
CA ILE A 37 16.41 3.76 1.95
C ILE A 37 15.96 4.88 1.01
N SER A 38 16.73 5.96 0.89
CA SER A 38 16.42 7.05 -0.04
C SER A 38 16.28 6.58 -1.48
N ASN A 39 17.12 5.66 -1.95
CA ASN A 39 17.00 5.10 -3.29
C ASN A 39 15.73 4.27 -3.46
N TRP A 40 15.27 3.55 -2.43
CA TRP A 40 14.00 2.82 -2.47
C TRP A 40 12.79 3.75 -2.46
N LEU A 41 12.83 4.81 -1.65
CA LEU A 41 11.74 5.81 -1.58
C LEU A 41 11.59 6.61 -2.87
N ASN A 42 12.65 6.75 -3.67
CA ASN A 42 12.65 7.44 -4.96
C ASN A 42 12.58 6.47 -6.15
N ASP A 43 12.24 5.19 -5.92
CA ASP A 43 12.15 4.13 -6.94
C ASP A 43 13.41 3.94 -7.81
N ARG A 44 14.58 4.37 -7.33
CA ARG A 44 15.86 4.20 -8.04
C ARG A 44 16.36 2.77 -8.00
N THR A 45 16.09 2.08 -6.89
CA THR A 45 16.41 0.66 -6.70
C THR A 45 15.30 -0.01 -5.92
N SER A 46 15.37 -1.34 -5.81
CA SER A 46 14.31 -2.13 -5.21
C SER A 46 14.78 -2.90 -3.97
N PRO A 47 14.10 -2.80 -2.80
CA PRO A 47 14.30 -3.74 -1.71
C PRO A 47 13.91 -5.15 -2.17
N ARG A 48 14.61 -6.16 -1.68
CA ARG A 48 14.23 -7.55 -1.92
C ARG A 48 13.05 -7.90 -1.02
N ARG A 49 12.44 -9.05 -1.28
CA ARG A 49 11.24 -9.48 -0.55
C ARG A 49 11.47 -9.59 0.95
N ALA A 50 12.66 -10.02 1.36
CA ALA A 50 13.04 -10.11 2.78
C ALA A 50 13.01 -8.73 3.47
N GLU A 51 13.58 -7.69 2.85
CA GLU A 51 13.54 -6.33 3.40
C GLU A 51 12.11 -5.77 3.43
N LEU A 52 11.26 -6.09 2.45
CA LEU A 52 9.84 -5.71 2.47
C LEU A 52 9.07 -6.38 3.61
N ILE A 53 9.35 -7.64 3.92
CA ILE A 53 8.74 -8.35 5.05
C ILE A 53 9.11 -7.66 6.36
N LEU A 54 10.41 -7.40 6.59
CA LEU A 54 10.88 -6.71 7.79
C LEU A 54 10.31 -5.28 7.88
N TRP A 55 10.21 -4.59 6.75
CA TRP A 55 9.59 -3.28 6.66
C TRP A 55 8.12 -3.32 7.10
N ALA A 56 7.34 -4.25 6.56
CA ALA A 56 5.94 -4.45 6.91
C ALA A 56 5.76 -4.75 8.41
N MET A 57 6.62 -5.60 8.97
CA MET A 57 6.64 -5.90 10.40
C MET A 57 6.95 -4.65 11.23
N ARG A 58 7.89 -3.82 10.80
CA ARG A 58 8.29 -2.62 11.55
C ARG A 58 7.25 -1.50 11.47
N THR A 59 6.60 -1.32 10.32
CA THR A 59 5.58 -0.28 10.12
C THR A 59 4.17 -0.73 10.50
N GLN A 60 3.97 -2.02 10.78
CA GLN A 60 2.64 -2.63 10.97
C GLN A 60 1.70 -2.41 9.76
N VAL A 61 2.26 -2.18 8.58
CA VAL A 61 1.51 -2.03 7.32
C VAL A 61 1.55 -3.36 6.56
N PRO A 62 0.42 -3.83 5.99
CA PRO A 62 0.39 -5.10 5.27
C PRO A 62 1.41 -5.15 4.12
N LEU A 63 2.20 -6.25 4.07
CA LEU A 63 3.17 -6.49 2.99
C LEU A 63 2.52 -6.39 1.61
N GLU A 64 1.35 -7.01 1.44
CA GLU A 64 0.64 -7.02 0.16
C GLU A 64 0.29 -5.62 -0.32
N TRP A 65 -0.11 -4.72 0.59
CA TRP A 65 -0.35 -3.33 0.25
C TRP A 65 0.93 -2.63 -0.15
N ILE A 66 2.06 -2.87 0.52
CA ILE A 66 3.36 -2.30 0.12
C ILE A 66 3.75 -2.80 -1.28
N GLU A 67 3.55 -4.08 -1.57
CA GLU A 67 3.91 -4.68 -2.87
C GLU A 67 3.01 -4.18 -4.01
N THR A 68 1.68 -4.23 -3.82
CA THR A 68 0.69 -4.05 -4.91
C THR A 68 -0.02 -2.71 -4.87
N GLY A 69 -0.11 -2.08 -3.69
CA GLY A 69 -0.98 -0.93 -3.45
C GLY A 69 -2.43 -1.30 -3.13
N GLU A 70 -2.77 -2.59 -3.12
CA GLU A 70 -4.11 -3.07 -2.80
C GLU A 70 -4.17 -3.58 -1.37
N LEU A 71 -5.20 -3.16 -0.64
CA LEU A 71 -5.58 -3.81 0.61
C LEU A 71 -6.58 -4.90 0.23
N LYS A 72 -6.21 -6.19 0.29
CA LYS A 72 -7.24 -7.22 0.31
C LYS A 72 -8.09 -6.98 1.54
N ASN A 73 -9.34 -6.63 1.29
CA ASN A 73 -10.37 -6.52 2.31
C ASN A 73 -10.54 -7.91 2.93
N ARG A 74 -9.79 -8.23 3.98
CA ARG A 74 -10.08 -9.39 4.83
C ARG A 74 -11.36 -9.08 5.57
N ARG A 75 -12.50 -9.22 4.88
CA ARG A 75 -13.76 -9.49 5.56
C ARG A 75 -13.54 -10.79 6.34
N PRO A 76 -13.86 -10.85 7.65
CA PRO A 76 -14.03 -12.14 8.29
C PRO A 76 -15.17 -12.85 7.54
N ASP A 77 -14.95 -14.09 7.13
CA ASP A 77 -15.89 -14.91 6.39
C ASP A 77 -17.30 -14.87 7.01
N GLY A 78 -18.17 -14.07 6.38
CA GLY A 78 -19.62 -14.21 6.41
C GLY A 78 -20.07 -14.43 4.96
N PRO A 79 -21.17 -15.16 4.72
CA PRO A 79 -21.49 -15.76 3.41
C PRO A 79 -21.75 -14.79 2.24
N ASP A 80 -21.61 -13.48 2.42
CA ASP A 80 -21.78 -12.48 1.37
C ASP A 80 -20.42 -12.00 0.82
N GLY A 81 -19.81 -12.89 0.05
CA GLY A 81 -18.63 -12.63 -0.77
C GLY A 81 -18.97 -11.73 -1.95
N GLY A 82 -18.68 -10.44 -1.81
CA GLY A 82 -18.70 -9.47 -2.90
C GLY A 82 -17.64 -8.40 -2.66
N SER A 83 -16.39 -8.69 -3.01
CA SER A 83 -15.31 -7.69 -2.98
C SER A 83 -14.87 -7.41 -4.41
N SER A 84 -15.57 -6.47 -5.04
CA SER A 84 -15.13 -5.83 -6.29
C SER A 84 -13.83 -5.07 -6.02
N GLY A 85 -12.73 -5.63 -6.49
CA GLY A 85 -11.53 -4.87 -6.84
C GLY A 85 -11.73 -4.27 -8.24
N ASP A 86 -11.39 -3.01 -8.37
CA ASP A 86 -11.48 -2.16 -9.56
C ASP A 86 -12.89 -1.65 -9.93
N SER A 87 -13.12 -0.36 -9.64
CA SER A 87 -14.11 0.44 -10.35
C SER A 87 -13.67 1.90 -10.36
N ARG A 88 -12.70 2.22 -11.21
CA ARG A 88 -12.78 3.50 -11.95
C ARG A 88 -13.74 3.30 -13.13
N ALA A 89 -15.05 3.20 -12.87
CA ALA A 89 -16.06 3.36 -13.93
C ALA A 89 -17.46 3.61 -13.34
N THR A 90 -18.04 4.72 -13.78
CA THR A 90 -19.47 5.02 -13.94
C THR A 90 -20.35 5.12 -12.69
N ARG A 91 -20.58 6.37 -12.28
CA ARG A 91 -21.84 6.82 -11.68
C ARG A 91 -22.96 6.64 -12.71
N ASP A 92 -23.71 5.56 -12.61
CA ASP A 92 -25.04 5.37 -13.24
C ASP A 92 -25.57 4.08 -12.59
N SER A 93 -26.66 3.99 -11.84
CA SER A 93 -27.98 4.57 -12.02
C SER A 93 -28.70 4.48 -10.66
N ASN A 94 -29.50 5.48 -10.29
CA ASN A 94 -30.50 5.37 -9.23
C ASN A 94 -31.88 5.25 -9.88
N PRO A 95 -32.40 4.04 -10.15
CA PRO A 95 -33.79 3.87 -10.52
C PRO A 95 -34.65 3.82 -9.24
N GLN A 96 -35.56 4.78 -9.11
CA GLN A 96 -36.62 4.81 -8.09
C GLN A 96 -37.39 3.48 -8.04
N PRO A 97 -37.75 2.95 -6.87
CA PRO A 97 -38.86 2.01 -6.79
C PRO A 97 -40.16 2.79 -6.98
N SER A 98 -40.92 2.41 -8.00
CA SER A 98 -42.36 2.69 -8.05
C SER A 98 -43.02 1.86 -6.94
N ASP A 99 -43.69 2.55 -6.02
CA ASP A 99 -44.62 1.97 -5.04
C ASP A 99 -46.02 1.90 -5.69
N PRO A 100 -46.99 1.15 -5.14
CA PRO A 100 -47.09 -0.29 -4.91
C PRO A 100 -48.05 -1.01 -5.89
#